data_AF-A0AA43KCU9-F1
#
_entry.id   AF-A0AA43KCU9-F1
#
_cell.length_a   1.000
_cell.length_b   1.000
_cell.length_c   1.000
_cell.angle_alpha   90.00
_cell.angle_beta   90.00
_cell.angle_gamma   90.00
#
_symmetry.space_group_name_H-M   'P 1'
#
loop_
_entity.id
_entity.type
_entity.pdbx_description
1 polymer ?
#
loop_
_entity_poly.entity_id
_entity_poly.type
_entity_poly.pdbx_seq_one_letter_code
_entity_poly.pdbx_strand_id
1 'polypeptide(L)'
;MKTAEKLAAGWLLTLGFMFLTLSVSATLEKKSMLKPISTSYKEAVGEEFINQPAFYYLSNTATNGIIFGIPTILLGGWMSLGLYRQSQNEKKALQQQVSDRLQSNFYKILQENNGRVTVLGLAMNCQLPASQAQEYLDMKAKEFNADFQVNDKGGISYHFDI
;
A
#
# COMPACT_ATOMS: atom_id res chain seq x y z
N MET A 1 -8.21 -16.85 -1.83
CA MET A 1 -7.44 -16.56 -3.08
C MET A 1 -6.46 -15.37 -2.95
N LYS A 2 -6.76 -14.32 -2.17
CA LYS A 2 -5.91 -13.10 -2.03
C LYS A 2 -4.46 -13.30 -1.54
N THR A 3 -4.17 -14.39 -0.84
CA THR A 3 -2.80 -14.70 -0.35
C THR A 3 -1.91 -15.21 -1.46
N ALA A 4 -2.43 -16.05 -2.36
CA ALA A 4 -1.70 -16.58 -3.50
C ALA A 4 -1.30 -15.47 -4.48
N GLU A 5 -2.19 -14.50 -4.73
CA GLU A 5 -1.92 -13.35 -5.60
C GLU A 5 -0.82 -12.44 -5.07
N LYS A 6 -0.80 -12.18 -3.76
CA LYS A 6 0.27 -11.41 -3.10
C LYS A 6 1.61 -12.11 -3.17
N LEU A 7 1.61 -13.43 -2.97
CA LEU A 7 2.82 -14.24 -3.11
C LEU A 7 3.32 -14.23 -4.55
N ALA A 8 2.43 -14.45 -5.53
CA ALA A 8 2.79 -14.44 -6.95
C ALA A 8 3.38 -13.08 -7.38
N ALA A 9 2.78 -11.96 -6.97
CA ALA A 9 3.32 -10.63 -7.26
C ALA A 9 4.73 -10.43 -6.65
N GLY A 10 4.93 -10.88 -5.41
CA GLY A 10 6.23 -10.86 -4.75
C GLY A 10 7.28 -11.69 -5.49
N TRP A 11 6.93 -12.92 -5.89
CA TRP A 11 7.80 -13.81 -6.65
C TRP A 11 8.13 -13.27 -8.05
N LEU A 12 7.17 -12.66 -8.75
CA LEU A 12 7.41 -12.07 -10.07
C LEU A 12 8.38 -10.88 -10.00
N LEU A 13 8.25 -10.05 -8.98
CA LEU A 13 9.17 -8.93 -8.77
C LEU A 13 10.58 -9.38 -8.40
N THR A 14 10.73 -10.40 -7.56
CA THR A 14 12.05 -10.93 -7.18
C THR A 14 12.76 -11.63 -8.35
N LEU A 15 12.02 -12.43 -9.13
CA LEU A 15 12.55 -13.07 -10.34
C LEU A 15 12.94 -12.05 -11.41
N GLY A 16 12.08 -11.07 -11.66
CA GLY A 16 12.37 -10.01 -12.61
C GLY A 16 13.58 -9.16 -12.21
N PHE A 17 13.71 -8.83 -10.93
CA PHE A 17 14.89 -8.15 -10.39
C PHE A 17 16.16 -8.98 -10.59
N MET A 18 16.10 -10.29 -10.32
CA MET A 18 17.24 -11.19 -10.54
C MET A 18 17.69 -11.23 -12.01
N PHE A 19 16.76 -11.27 -12.96
CA PHE A 19 17.11 -11.23 -14.39
C PHE A 19 17.73 -9.90 -14.80
N LEU A 20 17.24 -8.77 -14.27
CA LEU A 20 17.84 -7.48 -14.55
C LEU A 20 19.23 -7.32 -13.94
N THR A 21 19.46 -7.80 -12.70
CA THR A 21 20.79 -7.70 -12.08
C THR A 21 21.81 -8.54 -12.84
N LEU A 22 21.45 -9.75 -13.31
CA LEU A 22 22.30 -10.55 -14.18
C LEU A 22 22.59 -9.84 -15.52
N SER A 23 21.58 -9.20 -16.12
CA SER A 23 21.76 -8.43 -17.36
C SER A 23 22.70 -7.24 -17.19
N VAL A 24 22.55 -6.49 -16.09
CA VAL A 24 23.38 -5.32 -15.80
C VAL A 24 24.82 -5.76 -15.53
N SER A 25 25.03 -6.79 -14.73
CA SER A 25 26.35 -7.35 -14.45
C SER A 25 27.07 -7.80 -15.73
N ALA A 26 26.37 -8.53 -16.60
CA ALA A 26 26.94 -8.94 -17.89
C ALA A 26 27.31 -7.73 -18.77
N THR A 27 26.49 -6.68 -18.77
CA THR A 27 26.79 -5.45 -19.54
C THR A 27 28.00 -4.71 -18.98
N LEU A 28 28.17 -4.67 -17.66
CA LEU A 28 29.33 -4.06 -17.01
C LEU A 28 30.61 -4.83 -17.30
N GLU A 29 30.56 -6.15 -17.19
CA GLU A 29 31.70 -7.03 -17.48
C GLU A 29 32.10 -6.96 -18.97
N LYS A 30 31.13 -6.82 -19.88
CA LYS A 30 31.36 -6.58 -21.31
C LYS A 30 32.10 -5.28 -21.53
N LYS A 31 31.68 -4.21 -20.83
CA LYS A 31 32.33 -2.90 -20.91
C LYS A 31 33.73 -2.91 -20.30
N SER A 32 34.00 -3.69 -19.25
CA SER A 32 35.35 -3.81 -18.68
C SER A 32 36.29 -4.59 -19.59
N MET A 33 35.82 -5.61 -20.30
CA MET A 33 36.63 -6.36 -21.28
C MET A 33 36.99 -5.54 -22.53
N LEU A 34 36.23 -4.47 -22.83
CA LEU A 34 36.50 -3.54 -23.93
C LEU A 34 37.43 -2.38 -23.54
N LYS A 35 37.70 -2.19 -22.24
CA LYS A 35 38.63 -1.15 -21.82
C LYS A 35 40.05 -1.64 -22.08
N PRO A 36 40.87 -0.89 -22.85
CA PRO A 36 42.28 -1.21 -22.97
C PRO A 36 42.90 -1.15 -21.57
N ILE A 37 43.66 -2.18 -21.20
CA ILE A 37 44.44 -2.16 -19.97
C ILE A 37 45.42 -0.99 -20.12
N SER A 38 45.40 -0.02 -19.21
CA SER A 38 46.36 1.09 -19.22
C SER A 38 47.76 0.55 -18.91
N THR A 39 48.45 0.05 -19.92
CA THR A 39 49.86 -0.36 -19.81
C THR A 39 50.73 0.89 -19.79
N SER A 40 51.25 1.22 -18.60
CA SER A 40 52.23 2.29 -18.41
C SER A 40 53.63 1.95 -18.97
N TYR A 41 53.80 0.86 -19.72
CA TYR A 41 55.08 0.52 -20.33
C TYR A 41 54.83 -0.03 -21.75
N LYS A 42 55.47 0.63 -22.72
CA LYS A 42 55.56 0.17 -24.12
C LYS A 42 56.53 -1.00 -24.18
N GLU A 43 56.07 -2.21 -24.47
CA GLU A 43 56.87 -3.19 -25.22
C GLU A 43 56.02 -4.32 -25.81
N ALA A 44 56.23 -4.54 -27.10
CA ALA A 44 56.02 -5.74 -27.90
C ALA A 44 54.73 -6.57 -27.75
N VAL A 45 53.85 -6.40 -28.76
CA VAL A 45 53.13 -7.47 -29.48
C VAL A 45 52.58 -8.61 -28.62
N GLY A 46 51.43 -8.35 -28.00
CA GLY A 46 50.35 -9.34 -27.98
C GLY A 46 49.21 -8.72 -28.76
N GLU A 47 48.73 -9.35 -29.83
CA GLU A 47 47.42 -8.99 -30.37
C GLU A 47 46.46 -8.95 -29.18
N GLU A 48 45.72 -7.85 -29.06
CA GLU A 48 44.70 -7.70 -28.04
C GLU A 48 43.62 -8.74 -28.36
N PHE A 49 43.82 -9.98 -27.90
CA PHE A 49 42.95 -11.11 -28.17
C PHE A 49 41.68 -10.89 -27.34
N ILE A 50 40.78 -10.11 -27.91
CA ILE A 50 39.41 -9.98 -27.44
C ILE A 50 38.84 -11.40 -27.39
N ASN A 51 38.51 -11.86 -26.18
CA ASN A 51 37.97 -13.20 -25.97
C ASN A 51 36.54 -13.28 -26.55
N GLN A 52 36.46 -13.48 -27.87
CA GLN A 52 35.22 -13.55 -28.65
C GLN A 52 34.16 -14.48 -28.04
N PRO A 53 34.48 -15.69 -27.54
CA PRO A 53 33.46 -16.53 -26.93
C PRO A 53 32.92 -15.90 -25.63
N ALA A 54 33.76 -15.30 -24.78
CA ALA A 54 33.28 -14.59 -23.59
C ALA A 54 32.35 -13.42 -23.96
N PHE A 55 32.70 -12.64 -24.99
CA PHE A 55 31.84 -11.57 -25.51
C PHE A 55 30.47 -12.05 -26.00
N TYR A 56 30.43 -13.21 -26.63
CA TYR A 56 29.19 -13.84 -27.10
C TYR A 56 28.30 -14.31 -25.95
N TYR A 57 28.85 -15.02 -24.97
CA TYR A 57 28.11 -15.48 -23.78
C TYR A 57 27.51 -14.31 -23.00
N LEU A 58 28.30 -13.25 -22.84
CA LEU A 58 27.91 -12.08 -22.06
C LEU A 58 26.84 -11.24 -22.77
N SER A 59 26.90 -11.14 -24.10
CA SER A 59 25.86 -10.51 -24.91
C SER A 59 24.54 -11.30 -24.84
N ASN A 60 24.62 -12.64 -24.96
CA ASN A 60 23.42 -13.48 -24.86
C ASN A 60 22.78 -13.43 -23.47
N THR A 61 23.60 -13.37 -22.42
CA THR A 61 23.13 -13.23 -21.02
C THR A 61 22.42 -11.90 -20.80
N ALA A 62 22.98 -10.79 -21.30
CA ALA A 62 22.33 -9.48 -21.25
C ALA A 62 20.99 -9.46 -22.01
N THR A 63 20.96 -10.00 -23.24
CA THR A 63 19.72 -10.06 -24.04
C THR A 63 18.64 -10.91 -23.35
N ASN A 64 19.00 -12.08 -22.82
CA ASN A 64 18.06 -12.96 -22.15
C ASN A 64 17.52 -12.35 -20.85
N GLY A 65 18.37 -11.66 -20.08
CA GLY A 65 17.94 -10.98 -18.86
C GLY A 65 16.92 -9.87 -19.12
N ILE A 66 17.02 -9.17 -20.26
CA ILE A 66 16.03 -8.16 -20.66
C ILE A 66 14.71 -8.82 -21.10
N ILE A 67 14.78 -9.87 -21.91
CA ILE A 67 13.59 -10.58 -22.45
C ILE A 67 12.71 -11.14 -21.33
N PHE A 68 13.32 -11.71 -20.29
CA PHE A 68 12.56 -12.28 -19.16
C PHE A 68 12.33 -11.27 -18.04
N GLY A 69 13.26 -10.34 -17.81
CA GLY A 69 13.18 -9.38 -16.69
C GLY A 69 12.12 -8.30 -16.88
N ILE A 70 12.03 -7.69 -18.06
CA ILE A 70 11.09 -6.58 -18.28
C ILE A 70 9.62 -7.04 -18.17
N PRO A 71 9.16 -8.10 -18.87
CA PRO A 71 7.76 -8.52 -18.78
C PRO A 71 7.36 -8.97 -17.37
N THR A 72 8.26 -9.65 -16.64
CA THR A 72 7.98 -10.14 -15.28
C THR A 72 7.85 -9.00 -14.27
N ILE A 73 8.71 -7.97 -14.35
CA ILE A 73 8.58 -6.78 -13.49
C ILE A 73 7.31 -5.99 -13.82
N LEU A 74 6.98 -5.81 -15.10
CA LEU A 74 5.77 -5.10 -15.50
C LEU A 74 4.51 -5.80 -14.97
N LEU A 75 4.44 -7.13 -15.11
CA LEU A 75 3.33 -7.93 -14.59
C LEU A 75 3.27 -7.91 -13.06
N GLY A 76 4.40 -8.14 -12.39
CA GLY A 76 4.49 -8.10 -10.92
C GLY A 76 4.13 -6.73 -10.35
N GLY A 77 4.60 -5.66 -11.00
CA GLY A 77 4.31 -4.27 -10.63
C GLY A 77 2.83 -3.92 -10.82
N TRP A 78 2.24 -4.24 -11.97
CA TRP A 78 0.82 -4.02 -12.23
C TRP A 78 -0.07 -4.77 -11.23
N MET A 79 0.25 -6.03 -10.97
CA MET A 79 -0.49 -6.87 -10.03
C MET A 79 -0.39 -6.34 -8.59
N SER A 80 0.79 -5.91 -8.15
CA SER A 80 1.00 -5.31 -6.83
C SER A 80 0.16 -4.03 -6.64
N LEU A 81 0.12 -3.15 -7.65
CA LEU A 81 -0.71 -1.94 -7.63
C LEU A 81 -2.22 -2.27 -7.60
N GLY A 82 -2.65 -3.27 -8.37
CA GLY A 82 -4.03 -3.77 -8.36
C GLY A 82 -4.46 -4.24 -6.96
N LEU A 83 -3.62 -5.05 -6.31
CA LEU A 83 -3.85 -5.55 -4.95
C LEU A 83 -3.89 -4.43 -3.91
N TYR A 84 -3.03 -3.41 -4.06
CA TYR A 84 -3.04 -2.24 -3.19
C TYR A 84 -4.36 -1.46 -3.32
N ARG A 85 -4.81 -1.21 -4.55
CA ARG A 85 -6.07 -0.49 -4.81
C ARG A 85 -7.29 -1.26 -4.29
N GLN A 86 -7.30 -2.58 -4.47
CA GLN A 86 -8.38 -3.43 -3.93
C GLN A 86 -8.43 -3.40 -2.40
N SER A 87 -7.28 -3.49 -1.73
CA SER A 87 -7.20 -3.40 -0.26
C SER A 87 -7.79 -2.09 0.26
N GLN A 88 -7.52 -0.97 -0.42
CA GLN A 88 -8.08 0.32 -0.04
C GLN A 88 -9.60 0.38 -0.24
N ASN A 89 -10.13 -0.22 -1.31
CA ASN A 89 -11.57 -0.27 -1.55
C ASN A 89 -12.29 -1.14 -0.51
N GLU A 90 -11.71 -2.26 -0.10
CA GLU A 90 -12.27 -3.11 0.95
C GLU A 90 -12.30 -2.41 2.31
N LYS A 91 -11.23 -1.68 2.66
CA LYS A 91 -11.21 -0.85 3.87
C LYS A 91 -12.28 0.23 3.83
N LYS A 92 -12.45 0.91 2.69
CA LYS A 92 -13.51 1.91 2.50
C LYS A 92 -14.90 1.31 2.65
N ALA A 93 -15.17 0.15 2.05
CA ALA A 93 -16.46 -0.52 2.17
C ALA A 93 -16.76 -0.95 3.61
N LEU A 94 -15.77 -1.48 4.33
CA LEU A 94 -15.91 -1.83 5.74
C LEU A 94 -16.15 -0.58 6.61
N GLN A 95 -15.41 0.49 6.37
CA GLN A 95 -15.59 1.75 7.10
C GLN A 95 -16.96 2.39 6.82
N GLN A 96 -17.43 2.33 5.58
CA GLN A 96 -18.79 2.75 5.21
C GLN A 96 -19.84 1.93 5.94
N GLN A 97 -19.74 0.60 5.95
CA GLN A 97 -20.69 -0.24 6.68
C GLN A 97 -20.72 0.05 8.18
N VAL A 98 -19.57 0.31 8.80
CA VAL A 98 -19.49 0.70 10.21
C VAL A 98 -20.14 2.08 10.43
N SER A 99 -19.86 3.03 9.53
CA SER A 99 -20.45 4.37 9.56
C SER A 99 -21.97 4.34 9.40
N ASP A 100 -22.48 3.56 8.45
CA ASP A 100 -23.92 3.44 8.18
C ASP A 100 -24.64 2.83 9.38
N ARG A 101 -24.05 1.79 10.00
CA ARG A 101 -24.58 1.18 11.23
C ARG A 101 -24.58 2.15 12.41
N LEU A 102 -23.49 2.89 12.59
CA LEU A 102 -23.39 3.93 13.62
C LEU A 102 -24.45 5.01 13.43
N GLN A 103 -24.62 5.48 12.20
CA GLN A 103 -25.61 6.49 11.85
C GLN A 103 -27.05 5.98 12.06
N SER A 104 -27.36 4.74 11.65
CA SER A 104 -28.68 4.15 11.89
C SER A 104 -28.99 4.01 13.37
N ASN A 105 -28.01 3.58 14.17
CA ASN A 105 -28.18 3.46 15.62
C ASN A 105 -28.34 4.83 16.28
N PHE A 106 -27.58 5.83 15.85
CA PHE A 106 -27.70 7.20 16.33
C PHE A 106 -29.12 7.76 16.11
N TYR A 107 -29.67 7.63 14.90
CA TYR A 107 -31.04 8.08 14.62
C TYR A 107 -32.10 7.32 15.41
N LYS A 108 -31.91 6.01 15.61
CA LYS A 108 -32.80 5.23 16.45
C LYS A 108 -32.80 5.73 17.89
N ILE A 109 -31.62 5.98 18.47
CA ILE A 109 -31.49 6.52 19.83
C ILE A 109 -32.13 7.90 19.93
N LEU A 110 -31.96 8.76 18.91
CA LEU A 110 -32.60 10.07 18.85
C LEU A 110 -34.12 9.98 18.89
N GLN A 111 -34.72 9.10 18.07
CA GLN A 111 -36.16 8.90 18.05
C GLN A 111 -36.69 8.32 19.37
N GLU A 112 -35.99 7.35 19.95
CA GLU A 112 -36.41 6.70 21.21
C GLU A 112 -36.31 7.63 22.43
N ASN A 113 -35.37 8.58 22.42
CA ASN A 113 -35.09 9.46 23.57
C ASN A 113 -35.47 10.92 23.33
N ASN A 114 -36.36 11.21 22.36
CA ASN A 114 -36.80 12.57 22.01
C ASN A 114 -35.64 13.54 21.85
N GLY A 115 -34.64 13.15 21.04
CA GLY A 115 -33.51 14.00 20.71
C GLY A 115 -32.39 14.00 21.75
N ARG A 116 -32.56 13.33 22.90
CA ARG A 116 -31.52 13.27 23.94
C ARG A 116 -30.58 12.08 23.75
N VAL A 117 -29.27 12.34 23.68
CA VAL A 117 -28.24 11.29 23.59
C VAL A 117 -27.12 11.57 24.59
N THR A 118 -26.62 10.52 25.25
CA THR A 118 -25.44 10.61 26.13
C THR A 118 -24.26 9.86 25.52
N VAL A 119 -23.03 10.25 25.90
CA VAL A 119 -21.80 9.56 25.48
C VAL A 119 -21.87 8.08 25.83
N LEU A 120 -22.31 7.76 27.07
CA LEU A 120 -22.46 6.38 27.52
C LEU A 120 -23.54 5.63 26.73
N GLY A 121 -24.70 6.26 26.49
CA GLY A 121 -25.77 5.67 25.70
C GLY A 121 -25.33 5.33 24.27
N LEU A 122 -24.60 6.23 23.62
CA LEU A 122 -24.05 5.96 22.29
C LEU A 122 -22.98 4.86 22.33
N ALA A 123 -22.05 4.92 23.28
CA ALA A 123 -20.98 3.93 23.44
C ALA A 123 -21.53 2.51 23.64
N MET A 124 -22.53 2.35 24.50
CA MET A 124 -23.17 1.05 24.76
C MET A 124 -23.94 0.53 23.54
N ASN A 125 -24.74 1.37 22.87
CA ASN A 125 -25.57 0.95 21.75
C ASN A 125 -24.76 0.68 20.47
N CYS A 126 -23.68 1.43 20.26
CA CYS A 126 -22.84 1.30 19.07
C CYS A 126 -21.59 0.44 19.31
N GLN A 127 -21.40 -0.08 20.52
CA GLN A 127 -20.21 -0.84 20.93
C GLN A 127 -18.91 -0.09 20.62
N LEU A 128 -18.91 1.23 20.86
CA LEU A 128 -17.78 2.11 20.60
C LEU A 128 -17.05 2.46 21.91
N PRO A 129 -15.73 2.67 21.87
CA PRO A 129 -15.00 3.27 22.97
C PRO A 129 -15.60 4.63 23.35
N ALA A 130 -15.60 4.96 24.64
CA ALA A 130 -16.18 6.22 25.14
C ALA A 130 -15.58 7.47 24.45
N SER A 131 -14.28 7.46 24.13
CA SER A 131 -13.62 8.55 23.41
C SER A 131 -14.16 8.75 22.00
N GLN A 132 -14.36 7.67 21.24
CA GLN A 132 -14.93 7.74 19.88
C GLN A 132 -16.40 8.15 19.89
N ALA A 133 -17.16 7.69 20.89
CA ALA A 133 -18.55 8.10 21.06
C ALA A 133 -18.67 9.60 21.36
N GLN A 134 -17.79 10.14 22.21
CA GLN A 134 -17.74 11.56 22.52
C GLN A 134 -17.39 12.40 21.27
N GLU A 135 -16.32 12.03 20.56
CA GLU A 135 -15.90 12.73 19.35
C GLU A 135 -17.01 12.74 18.28
N TYR A 136 -17.70 11.61 18.11
CA TYR A 136 -18.82 11.51 17.17
C TYR A 136 -20.00 12.41 17.58
N LEU A 137 -20.35 12.46 18.86
CA LEU A 137 -21.40 13.37 19.35
C LEU A 137 -21.00 14.83 19.24
N ASP A 138 -19.75 15.19 19.55
CA ASP A 138 -19.25 16.56 19.40
C ASP A 138 -19.29 17.02 17.93
N MET A 139 -18.96 16.12 17.00
CA MET A 139 -19.09 16.38 15.57
C MET A 139 -20.56 16.58 15.17
N LYS A 140 -21.44 15.65 15.56
CA LYS A 140 -22.88 15.75 15.23
C LYS A 140 -23.55 16.93 15.91
N ALA A 141 -23.13 17.32 17.11
CA ALA A 141 -23.62 18.50 17.81
C ALA A 141 -23.30 19.78 17.04
N LYS A 142 -22.10 19.88 16.45
CA LYS A 142 -21.73 21.01 15.57
C LYS A 142 -22.50 20.98 14.25
N GLU A 143 -22.76 19.81 13.69
CA GLU A 143 -23.48 19.64 12.41
C GLU A 143 -24.97 19.98 12.55
N PHE A 144 -25.59 19.62 13.67
CA PHE A 144 -27.03 19.78 13.90
C PHE A 144 -27.37 20.89 14.92
N ASN A 145 -26.39 21.68 15.37
CA ASN A 145 -26.54 22.69 16.41
C ASN A 145 -27.22 22.16 17.69
N ALA A 146 -26.74 21.02 18.19
CA ALA A 146 -27.29 20.41 19.40
C ALA A 146 -26.92 21.20 20.66
N ASP A 147 -27.85 21.28 21.60
CA ASP A 147 -27.65 21.88 22.91
C ASP A 147 -27.02 20.89 23.90
N PHE A 148 -26.19 21.42 24.80
CA PHE A 148 -25.55 20.65 25.85
C PHE A 148 -26.31 20.84 27.16
N GLN A 149 -26.98 19.78 27.63
CA GLN A 149 -27.65 19.76 28.92
C GLN A 149 -26.78 19.00 29.93
N VAL A 150 -26.31 19.70 30.96
CA VAL A 150 -25.63 19.11 32.11
C VAL A 150 -26.68 18.81 33.17
N ASN A 151 -26.77 17.57 33.62
CA ASN A 151 -27.68 17.21 34.71
C ASN A 151 -27.08 17.59 36.08
N ASP A 152 -27.92 17.58 37.12
CA ASP A 152 -27.53 17.93 38.50
C ASP A 152 -26.44 17.01 39.10
N LYS A 153 -26.18 15.87 38.46
CA LYS A 153 -25.11 14.91 38.83
C LYS A 153 -23.83 15.11 38.03
N GLY A 154 -23.73 16.16 37.22
CA GLY A 154 -22.58 16.46 36.35
C GLY A 154 -22.51 15.64 35.06
N GLY A 155 -23.57 14.90 34.72
CA GLY A 155 -23.65 14.13 33.49
C GLY A 155 -24.01 15.00 32.28
N ILE A 156 -23.20 14.92 31.22
CA ILE A 156 -23.41 15.67 29.98
C ILE A 156 -24.31 14.86 29.04
N SER A 157 -25.39 15.50 28.57
CA SER A 157 -26.28 14.98 27.54
C SER A 157 -26.39 15.98 26.39
N TYR A 158 -26.39 15.45 25.18
CA TYR A 158 -26.57 16.19 23.94
C TYR A 158 -28.07 16.17 23.61
N HIS A 159 -28.63 17.33 23.33
CA HIS A 159 -30.03 17.48 22.94
C HIS A 159 -30.09 18.00 21.51
N PHE A 160 -30.66 17.18 20.63
CA PHE A 160 -30.88 17.50 19.24
C PHE A 160 -32.35 17.85 19.06
N ASP A 161 -32.65 19.03 18.53
CA ASP A 161 -34.01 19.39 18.15
C ASP A 161 -34.42 18.56 16.92
N ILE A 162 -35.44 17.72 17.09
CA ILE A 162 -36.03 16.84 16.05
C ILE A 162 -37.53 17.07 15.91
#